data_AF-A0A512BTU1-F1
#
_entry.id   AF-A0A512BTU1-F1
#
_cell.length_a   1.000
_cell.length_b   1.000
_cell.length_c   1.000
_cell.angle_alpha   90.00
_cell.angle_beta   90.00
_cell.angle_gamma   90.00
#
_symmetry.space_group_name_H-M   'P 1'
#
loop_
_entity.id
_entity.type
_entity.pdbx_description
1 polymer ?
#
loop_
_entity_poly.entity_id
_entity_poly.type
_entity_poly.pdbx_seq_one_letter_code
_entity_poly.pdbx_strand_id
1 'polypeptide(L)'
;MTQSSNRIFDEIARLATDAAGAAQGVRREVETVMRTQIERLIKDMDVATREEVDVLRDMVVAAREENERLEARLKALEAKLGTSPEAPPASA
;
A
#
# COMPACT_ATOMS: atom_id res chain seq x y z
N MET A 1 56.57 -17.39 33.23
CA MET A 1 56.21 -16.18 32.46
C MET A 1 54.97 -16.50 31.61
N THR A 2 53.76 -16.17 32.08
CA THR A 2 52.47 -16.44 31.41
C THR A 2 51.65 -15.15 31.16
N GLN A 3 52.30 -13.98 31.29
CA GLN A 3 51.63 -12.68 31.33
C GLN A 3 51.23 -12.11 29.95
N SER A 4 51.81 -12.59 28.85
CA SER A 4 51.55 -12.07 27.50
C SER A 4 50.24 -12.59 26.89
N SER A 5 49.91 -13.86 27.12
CA SER A 5 48.71 -14.48 26.55
C SER A 5 47.42 -13.82 27.07
N ASN A 6 47.37 -13.46 28.35
CA ASN A 6 46.17 -12.85 28.94
C ASN A 6 45.85 -11.45 28.41
N ARG A 7 46.84 -10.64 27.97
CA ARG A 7 46.58 -9.26 27.48
C ARG A 7 45.90 -9.24 26.12
N ILE A 8 46.30 -10.11 25.20
CA ILE A 8 45.70 -10.15 23.87
C ILE A 8 44.25 -10.63 23.96
N PHE A 9 43.96 -11.63 24.80
CA PHE A 9 42.59 -12.09 25.04
C PHE A 9 41.73 -11.03 25.74
N ASP A 10 42.30 -10.24 26.67
CA ASP A 10 41.59 -9.15 27.35
C ASP A 10 41.27 -7.98 26.40
N GLU A 11 42.20 -7.62 25.51
CA GLU A 11 41.98 -6.61 24.47
C GLU A 11 40.92 -7.05 23.46
N ILE A 12 40.89 -8.34 23.08
CA ILE A 12 39.83 -8.90 22.22
C ILE A 12 38.49 -8.93 22.95
N ALA A 13 38.46 -9.29 24.24
CA ALA A 13 37.23 -9.29 25.04
C ALA A 13 36.66 -7.88 25.19
N ARG A 14 37.53 -6.88 25.39
CA ARG A 14 37.16 -5.47 25.45
C ARG A 14 36.65 -4.96 24.11
N LEU A 15 37.36 -5.26 23.02
CA LEU A 15 36.92 -4.93 21.66
C LEU A 15 35.59 -5.61 21.31
N ALA A 16 35.39 -6.87 21.71
CA ALA A 16 34.15 -7.59 21.49
C ALA A 16 32.99 -6.98 22.29
N THR A 17 33.25 -6.52 23.53
CA THR A 17 32.25 -5.84 24.37
C THR A 17 31.88 -4.47 23.79
N ASP A 18 32.88 -3.70 23.37
CA ASP A 18 32.69 -2.39 22.74
C ASP A 18 31.96 -2.53 21.39
N ALA A 19 32.33 -3.52 20.58
CA ALA A 19 31.67 -3.83 19.31
C ALA A 19 30.25 -4.36 19.50
N ALA A 20 30.00 -5.19 20.52
CA ALA A 20 28.65 -5.65 20.86
C ALA A 20 27.74 -4.48 21.28
N GLY A 21 28.26 -3.53 22.06
CA GLY A 21 27.54 -2.31 22.42
C GLY A 21 27.22 -1.44 21.20
N ALA A 22 28.18 -1.23 20.30
CA ALA A 22 27.98 -0.49 19.06
C ALA A 22 26.99 -1.20 18.12
N ALA A 23 27.04 -2.53 18.01
CA ALA A 23 26.16 -3.31 17.17
C ALA A 23 24.69 -3.24 17.63
N GLN A 24 24.43 -3.16 18.95
CA GLN A 24 23.07 -2.95 19.46
C GLN A 24 22.54 -1.54 19.13
N GLY A 25 23.40 -0.52 19.16
CA GLY A 25 23.05 0.84 18.71
C GLY A 25 22.70 0.90 17.23
N VAL A 26 23.59 0.36 16.38
CA VAL A 26 23.40 0.29 14.92
C VAL A 26 22.13 -0.50 14.57
N ARG A 27 21.84 -1.62 15.25
CA ARG A 27 20.63 -2.39 15.01
C ARG A 27 19.36 -1.55 15.17
N ARG A 28 19.31 -0.71 16.22
CA ARG A 28 18.14 0.13 16.51
C ARG A 28 17.98 1.27 15.48
N GLU A 29 19.09 1.83 15.03
CA GLU A 29 19.10 2.82 13.95
C GLU A 29 18.67 2.21 12.61
N VAL A 30 19.19 1.04 12.26
CA VAL A 30 18.81 0.31 11.04
C VAL A 30 17.33 -0.05 11.06
N GLU A 31 16.79 -0.52 12.19
CA GLU A 31 15.36 -0.82 12.32
C GLU A 31 14.49 0.43 12.10
N THR A 32 14.91 1.57 12.66
CA THR A 32 14.20 2.84 12.50
C THR A 32 14.26 3.33 11.05
N VAL A 33 15.43 3.29 10.41
CA VAL A 33 15.59 3.66 9.00
C VAL A 33 14.80 2.74 8.09
N MET A 34 14.83 1.43 8.34
CA MET A 34 14.10 0.45 7.54
C MET A 34 12.59 0.66 7.62
N ARG A 35 12.05 0.94 8.82
CA ARG A 35 10.64 1.29 9.01
C ARG A 35 10.25 2.54 8.22
N THR A 36 11.02 3.61 8.34
CA THR A 36 10.78 4.86 7.60
C THR A 36 10.82 4.65 6.09
N GLN A 37 11.74 3.81 5.60
CA GLN A 37 11.84 3.49 4.17
C GLN A 37 10.67 2.64 3.68
N ILE A 38 10.15 1.71 4.50
CA ILE A 38 8.95 0.93 4.19
C ILE A 38 7.70 1.82 4.16
N GLU A 39 7.54 2.70 5.16
CA GLU A 39 6.41 3.65 5.20
C GLU A 39 6.42 4.58 3.98
N ARG A 40 7.61 5.06 3.58
CA ARG A 40 7.79 5.85 2.36
C ARG A 40 7.46 5.04 1.10
N LEU A 41 7.94 3.80 1.01
CA LEU A 41 7.64 2.94 -0.14
C LEU A 41 6.14 2.66 -0.25
N ILE A 42 5.44 2.38 0.85
CA ILE A 42 3.99 2.15 0.86
C ILE A 42 3.24 3.42 0.43
N LYS A 43 3.74 4.61 0.80
CA LYS A 43 3.17 5.89 0.38
C LYS A 43 3.45 6.22 -1.09
N ASP A 44 4.62 5.84 -1.60
CA ASP A 44 5.05 6.08 -2.98
C ASP A 44 4.43 5.05 -3.94
N MET A 45 4.12 3.85 -3.45
CA MET A 45 3.22 2.92 -4.12
C MET A 45 1.83 3.52 -4.04
N ASP A 46 1.18 3.74 -5.18
CA ASP A 46 -0.18 4.28 -5.33
C ASP A 46 -1.24 3.29 -4.79
N VAL A 47 -1.12 2.94 -3.50
CA VAL A 47 -1.95 1.96 -2.81
C VAL A 47 -3.22 2.68 -2.41
N ALA A 48 -4.32 2.32 -3.08
CA ALA A 48 -5.64 2.80 -2.71
C ALA A 48 -5.89 2.54 -1.22
N THR A 49 -6.22 3.61 -0.49
CA THR A 49 -6.59 3.49 0.91
C THR A 49 -7.92 2.75 1.03
N ARG A 50 -8.17 2.13 2.18
CA ARG A 50 -9.41 1.39 2.39
C ARG A 50 -10.62 2.31 2.24
N GLU A 51 -10.50 3.52 2.74
CA GLU A 51 -11.52 4.57 2.68
C GLU A 51 -11.84 4.96 1.23
N GLU A 52 -10.83 5.14 0.37
CA GLU A 52 -11.04 5.42 -1.06
C GLU A 52 -11.74 4.26 -1.78
N VAL A 53 -11.39 3.02 -1.45
CA VAL A 53 -12.05 1.82 -2.01
C VAL A 53 -13.50 1.74 -1.59
N ASP A 54 -13.81 2.05 -0.33
CA ASP A 54 -15.17 2.03 0.19
C ASP A 54 -16.01 3.17 -0.43
N VAL A 55 -15.47 4.38 -0.54
CA VAL A 55 -16.13 5.50 -1.24
C VAL A 55 -16.38 5.18 -2.70
N LEU A 56 -15.41 4.60 -3.40
CA LEU A 56 -15.57 4.20 -4.80
C LEU A 56 -16.64 3.13 -4.96
N ARG A 57 -16.69 2.14 -4.05
CA ARG A 57 -17.73 1.11 -4.03
C ARG A 57 -19.12 1.74 -3.94
N ASP A 58 -19.32 2.64 -2.98
CA ASP A 58 -20.61 3.29 -2.76
C ASP A 58 -21.02 4.13 -3.98
N MET A 59 -20.06 4.86 -4.56
CA MET A 59 -20.28 5.64 -5.78
C MET A 59 -20.66 4.75 -6.97
N VAL A 60 -20.01 3.60 -7.14
CA VAL A 60 -20.32 2.65 -8.22
C VAL A 60 -21.72 2.05 -8.05
N VAL A 61 -22.12 1.73 -6.81
CA VAL A 61 -23.47 1.25 -6.51
C VAL A 61 -24.51 2.32 -6.87
N ALA A 62 -24.34 3.54 -6.37
CA ALA A 62 -25.25 4.65 -6.66
C ALA A 62 -25.35 4.95 -8.17
N ALA A 63 -24.22 4.90 -8.88
CA ALA A 63 -24.20 5.09 -10.34
C ALA A 63 -24.97 4.00 -11.09
N ARG A 64 -24.90 2.74 -10.63
CA ARG A 64 -25.68 1.63 -11.22
C ARG A 64 -27.17 1.82 -11.02
N GLU A 65 -27.59 2.19 -9.80
CA GLU A 65 -28.99 2.47 -9.50
C GLU A 65 -29.53 3.64 -10.34
N GLU A 66 -28.72 4.69 -10.51
CA GLU A 66 -29.06 5.81 -11.38
C GLU A 66 -29.17 5.40 -12.86
N ASN A 67 -28.23 4.58 -13.35
CA ASN A 67 -28.28 4.07 -14.73
C ASN A 67 -29.55 3.25 -14.98
N GLU A 68 -29.92 2.33 -14.08
CA GLU A 68 -31.16 1.55 -14.22
C GLU A 68 -32.40 2.45 -14.27
N ARG A 69 -32.45 3.48 -13.42
CA ARG A 69 -33.53 4.48 -13.42
C ARG A 69 -33.57 5.26 -14.73
N LEU A 70 -32.41 5.68 -15.24
CA LEU A 70 -32.32 6.41 -16.50
C LEU A 70 -32.71 5.54 -17.69
N GLU A 71 -32.24 4.29 -17.74
CA GLU A 71 -32.64 3.31 -18.75
C GLU A 71 -34.16 3.08 -18.77
N ALA A 72 -34.79 2.94 -17.58
CA ALA A 72 -36.24 2.81 -17.49
C ALA A 72 -36.97 4.04 -18.05
N ARG A 73 -36.45 5.25 -17.76
CA ARG A 73 -37.01 6.50 -18.29
C ARG A 73 -36.80 6.61 -19.80
N LEU A 74 -35.63 6.21 -20.31
CA LEU A 74 -35.33 6.20 -21.74
C LEU A 74 -36.27 5.24 -22.48
N LYS A 75 -36.40 4.00 -22.03
CA LYS A 75 -37.35 3.02 -22.62
C LYS A 75 -38.78 3.55 -22.64
N ALA A 76 -39.22 4.20 -21.57
CA ALA A 76 -40.56 4.79 -21.51
C ALA A 76 -40.74 5.98 -22.48
N LEU A 77 -39.69 6.76 -22.72
CA LEU A 77 -39.70 7.86 -23.68
C LEU A 77 -39.63 7.34 -25.12
N GLU A 78 -38.75 6.39 -25.41
CA GLU A 78 -38.63 5.72 -26.72
C GLU A 78 -39.94 5.07 -27.14
N ALA A 79 -40.62 4.38 -26.21
CA ALA A 79 -41.94 3.80 -26.46
C ALA A 79 -43.00 4.86 -26.79
N LYS A 80 -42.92 6.06 -26.19
CA LYS A 80 -43.83 7.18 -26.51
C LYS A 80 -43.52 7.84 -27.84
N LEU A 81 -42.24 7.90 -28.21
CA LEU A 81 -41.75 8.53 -29.44
C LEU A 81 -41.83 7.60 -30.66
N GLY A 82 -42.10 6.30 -30.46
CA GLY A 82 -42.11 5.31 -31.53
C GLY A 82 -40.72 5.03 -32.12
N THR A 83 -39.66 5.47 -31.44
CA THR A 83 -38.27 5.23 -31.84
C THR A 83 -37.81 3.92 -31.23
N SER A 84 -37.71 2.86 -32.03
CA SER A 84 -37.07 1.62 -31.59
C SER A 84 -35.56 1.88 -31.46
N PRO A 85 -34.90 1.47 -30.36
CA PRO A 85 -33.48 1.72 -30.20
C PRO A 85 -32.69 0.95 -31.27
N GLU A 86 -31.94 1.70 -32.09
CA GLU A 86 -30.92 1.14 -32.96
C GLU A 86 -29.84 0.53 -32.06
N ALA A 87 -29.64 -0.77 -32.18
CA ALA A 87 -28.73 -1.53 -31.34
C ALA A 87 -27.31 -0.92 -31.40
N PRO A 88 -26.62 -0.75 -30.26
CA PRO A 88 -25.28 -0.18 -30.27
C PRO A 88 -24.35 -1.11 -31.07
N PRO A 89 -23.40 -0.55 -31.87
CA PRO A 89 -22.43 -1.38 -32.58
C PRO A 89 -21.63 -2.17 -31.54
N ALA A 90 -21.68 -3.50 -31.68
CA ALA A 90 -20.89 -4.43 -30.90
C ALA A 90 -19.42 -3.96 -30.91
N SER A 91 -18.94 -3.59 -29.72
CA SER A 91 -17.58 -3.09 -29.54
C SER A 91 -16.61 -4.26 -29.63
N ALA A 92 -15.59 -4.10 -30.49
CA ALA A 92 -14.44 -4.97 -30.65
C ALA A 92 -13.49 -4.96 -29.45
#